data_AF-A0AAV9SMF3-F1
#
_entry.id   AF-A0AAV9SMF3-F1
#
_cell.length_a   1.000
_cell.length_b   1.000
_cell.length_c   1.000
_cell.angle_alpha   90.00
_cell.angle_beta   90.00
_cell.angle_gamma   90.00
#
_symmetry.space_group_name_H-M   'P 1'
#
loop_
_entity.id
_entity.type
_entity.pdbx_description
1 polymer ?
#
loop_
_entity_poly.entity_id
_entity_poly.type
_entity_poly.pdbx_seq_one_letter_code
_entity_poly.pdbx_strand_id
1 'polypeptide(L)'
;MKFEEILDDIGGFSKFQFLLLSILCLPRAILPLHFLLHNFISATPPHHCSLRILAKRNESMWSFDPEALAFWIPYQVDGSFSSCRVYSTPHTINISQENKTIICPHGWTYDKSQFGSTTASEWDLVCNDKQLNQALATYFFLGVMFGAIVFGQLSDKFGRRSMLLMALIASTLLGATAAFSTSYVMFAISRALSGLCLSGLSIIGIVLVTTNTSG
;
A
#
# COMPACT_ATOMS: atom_id res chain seq x y z
N MET A 1 -43.92 6.16 26.65
CA MET A 1 -42.91 5.17 27.06
C MET A 1 -41.68 5.42 26.20
N LYS A 2 -40.53 5.72 26.82
CA LYS A 2 -39.29 5.96 26.08
C LYS A 2 -38.66 4.62 25.72
N PHE A 3 -38.00 4.53 24.57
CA PHE A 3 -37.34 3.31 24.08
C PHE A 3 -36.35 2.73 25.12
N GLU A 4 -35.73 3.59 25.91
CA GLU A 4 -34.81 3.26 27.01
C GLU A 4 -35.49 2.46 28.14
N GLU A 5 -36.74 2.78 28.49
CA GLU A 5 -37.50 2.07 29.55
C GLU A 5 -37.88 0.65 29.11
N ILE A 6 -38.18 0.48 27.82
CA ILE A 6 -38.48 -0.83 27.24
C ILE A 6 -37.21 -1.69 27.22
N LEU A 7 -36.06 -1.11 26.85
CA LEU A 7 -34.77 -1.81 26.82
C LEU A 7 -34.31 -2.32 28.20
N ASP A 8 -34.61 -1.55 29.26
CA ASP A 8 -34.29 -1.92 30.63
C ASP A 8 -35.19 -3.08 31.13
N ASP A 9 -36.48 -3.09 30.73
CA ASP A 9 -37.45 -4.13 31.08
C ASP A 9 -37.18 -5.50 30.40
N ILE A 10 -36.52 -5.52 29.24
CA ILE A 10 -36.07 -6.77 28.56
C ILE A 10 -34.72 -7.30 29.09
N GLY A 11 -34.11 -6.64 30.08
CA GLY A 11 -32.88 -7.10 30.73
C GLY A 11 -31.58 -6.50 30.19
N GLY A 12 -31.63 -5.34 29.53
CA GLY A 12 -30.45 -4.56 29.11
C GLY A 12 -29.42 -5.31 28.25
N PHE A 13 -28.30 -4.65 27.95
CA PHE A 13 -27.16 -5.31 27.27
C PHE A 13 -26.40 -6.19 28.26
N SER A 14 -26.57 -7.52 28.16
CA SER A 14 -25.77 -8.49 28.92
C SER A 14 -24.27 -8.39 28.57
N LYS A 15 -23.37 -8.71 29.51
CA LYS A 15 -21.91 -8.79 29.29
C LYS A 15 -21.53 -9.63 28.06
N PHE A 16 -22.33 -10.66 27.76
CA PHE A 16 -22.16 -11.51 26.58
C PHE A 16 -22.46 -10.75 25.26
N GLN A 17 -23.48 -9.90 25.26
CA GLN A 17 -23.84 -9.07 24.10
C GLN A 17 -22.78 -8.00 23.84
N PHE A 18 -22.17 -7.44 24.89
CA PHE A 18 -21.04 -6.51 24.77
C PHE A 18 -19.79 -7.19 24.19
N LEU A 19 -19.48 -8.41 24.66
CA LEU A 19 -18.39 -9.22 24.11
C LEU A 19 -18.64 -9.57 22.63
N LEU A 20 -19.86 -9.98 22.29
CA LEU A 20 -20.25 -10.31 20.91
C LEU A 20 -20.14 -9.08 19.99
N LEU A 21 -20.60 -7.92 20.45
CA LEU A 21 -20.50 -6.65 19.73
C LEU A 21 -19.03 -6.25 19.53
N SER A 22 -18.19 -6.42 20.56
CA SER A 22 -16.75 -6.19 20.48
C SER A 22 -16.08 -7.08 19.44
N ILE A 23 -16.41 -8.38 19.42
CA ILE A 23 -15.90 -9.34 18.43
C ILE A 23 -16.33 -8.96 17.01
N LEU A 24 -17.57 -8.51 16.82
CA LEU A 24 -18.10 -8.08 15.51
C LEU A 24 -17.51 -6.74 15.04
N CYS A 25 -17.01 -5.91 15.96
CA CYS A 25 -16.34 -4.65 15.63
C CYS A 25 -14.93 -4.87 15.06
N LEU A 26 -14.23 -5.93 15.48
CA LEU A 26 -12.86 -6.22 15.03
C LEU A 26 -12.73 -6.35 13.51
N PRO A 27 -13.55 -7.15 12.78
CA PRO A 27 -13.52 -7.20 11.31
C PRO A 27 -13.76 -5.85 10.63
N ARG A 28 -14.53 -4.97 11.28
CA ARG A 28 -14.84 -3.65 10.73
C ARG A 28 -13.61 -2.73 10.76
N ALA A 29 -12.78 -2.84 11.80
CA ALA A 29 -11.55 -2.06 11.91
C ALA A 29 -10.48 -2.47 10.87
N ILE A 30 -10.55 -3.70 10.35
CA ILE A 30 -9.57 -4.21 9.36
C ILE A 30 -9.55 -3.37 8.08
N LEU A 31 -10.71 -2.93 7.58
CA LEU A 31 -10.79 -2.16 6.33
C LEU A 31 -10.06 -0.80 6.42
N PRO A 32 -10.36 0.08 7.41
CA PRO A 32 -9.58 1.30 7.64
C PRO A 32 -8.09 1.05 7.88
N LEU A 33 -7.74 -0.01 8.63
CA LEU A 33 -6.32 -0.36 8.86
C LEU A 33 -5.60 -0.70 7.56
N HIS A 34 -6.26 -1.40 6.63
CA HIS A 34 -5.70 -1.66 5.30
C HIS A 34 -5.55 -0.39 4.45
N PHE A 35 -6.43 0.60 4.62
CA PHE A 35 -6.33 1.89 3.94
C PHE A 35 -5.11 2.66 4.47
N LEU A 36 -4.92 2.68 5.79
CA LEU A 36 -3.74 3.27 6.41
C LEU A 36 -2.46 2.55 5.98
N LEU A 37 -2.45 1.22 6.04
CA LEU A 37 -1.31 0.40 5.63
C LEU A 37 -0.85 0.70 4.19
N HIS A 38 -1.79 0.94 3.27
CA HIS A 38 -1.46 1.28 1.89
C HIS A 38 -0.55 2.51 1.80
N ASN A 39 -0.79 3.55 2.62
CA ASN A 39 0.01 4.78 2.58
C ASN A 39 1.49 4.51 2.91
N PHE A 40 1.75 3.61 3.86
CA PHE A 40 3.11 3.23 4.25
C PHE A 40 3.78 2.35 3.18
N ILE A 41 3.04 1.40 2.63
CA ILE A 41 3.56 0.48 1.60
C ILE A 41 3.86 1.21 0.28
N SER A 42 3.03 2.20 -0.10
CA SER A 42 3.23 3.00 -1.31
C SER A 42 4.13 4.22 -1.10
N ALA A 43 4.73 4.40 0.08
CA ALA A 43 5.62 5.53 0.32
C ALA A 43 6.86 5.43 -0.58
N THR A 44 7.23 6.55 -1.20
CA THR A 44 8.45 6.66 -2.01
C THR A 44 9.57 7.23 -1.13
N PRO A 45 10.54 6.41 -0.67
CA PRO A 45 11.65 6.93 0.10
C PRO A 45 12.53 7.87 -0.74
N PRO A 46 13.30 8.77 -0.10
CA PRO A 46 14.31 9.56 -0.79
C PRO A 46 15.27 8.64 -1.55
N HIS A 47 15.53 8.98 -2.82
CA HIS A 47 16.33 8.15 -3.71
C HIS A 47 17.14 9.00 -4.68
N HIS A 48 18.22 8.40 -5.17
CA HIS A 48 19.08 8.96 -6.20
C HIS A 48 19.46 7.89 -7.23
N CYS A 49 19.95 8.30 -8.41
CA CYS A 49 20.42 7.34 -9.41
C CYS A 49 21.59 6.51 -8.86
N SER A 50 21.59 5.20 -9.14
CA SER A 50 22.71 4.34 -8.79
C SER A 50 23.89 4.59 -9.74
N LEU A 51 25.09 4.79 -9.19
CA LEU A 51 26.33 5.05 -9.95
C LEU A 51 27.22 3.80 -10.03
N ARG A 52 26.61 2.61 -10.19
CA ARG A 52 27.28 1.30 -10.03
C ARG A 52 28.50 1.09 -10.95
N ILE A 53 28.57 1.75 -12.11
CA ILE A 53 29.75 1.68 -13.01
C ILE A 53 30.99 2.32 -12.36
N LEU A 54 30.84 3.39 -11.58
CA LEU A 54 31.95 4.07 -10.91
C LEU A 54 32.48 3.22 -9.74
N ALA A 55 31.58 2.60 -8.99
CA ALA A 55 31.92 1.70 -7.89
C ALA A 55 32.72 0.47 -8.35
N LYS A 56 32.45 -0.02 -9.58
CA LYS A 56 33.15 -1.19 -10.13
C LYS A 56 34.52 -0.86 -10.74
N ARG A 57 34.77 0.42 -11.10
CA ARG A 57 36.05 0.87 -11.68
C ARG A 57 37.10 1.18 -10.62
N ASN A 58 36.67 1.60 -9.43
CA ASN A 58 37.51 1.90 -8.29
C ASN A 58 37.06 1.02 -7.11
N GLU A 59 37.57 -0.21 -7.01
CA GLU A 59 37.31 -1.12 -5.86
C GLU A 59 37.64 -0.49 -4.49
N SER A 60 38.38 0.61 -4.46
CA SER A 60 38.80 1.33 -3.25
C SER A 60 38.06 2.63 -2.96
N MET A 61 36.99 2.99 -3.69
CA MET A 61 36.22 4.21 -3.40
C MET A 61 34.81 3.85 -2.92
N TRP A 62 34.76 3.16 -1.79
CA TRP A 62 33.55 3.02 -0.98
C TRP A 62 33.45 4.24 -0.06
N SER A 63 33.22 5.41 -0.63
CA SER A 63 32.69 6.55 0.11
C SER A 63 31.82 7.39 -0.80
N PHE A 64 30.56 7.48 -0.40
CA PHE A 64 29.54 8.38 -0.92
C PHE A 64 29.93 9.83 -0.58
N ASP A 65 31.04 10.33 -1.12
CA ASP A 65 31.40 11.72 -0.91
C ASP A 65 30.43 12.59 -1.70
N PRO A 66 29.72 13.54 -1.05
CA PRO A 66 28.70 14.36 -1.69
C PRO A 66 29.26 15.16 -2.89
N GLU A 67 30.55 15.44 -2.87
CA GLU A 67 31.28 16.10 -3.96
C GLU A 67 31.40 15.22 -5.22
N ALA A 68 31.57 13.91 -5.06
CA ALA A 68 31.63 12.97 -6.19
C ALA A 68 30.24 12.77 -6.81
N LEU A 69 29.18 12.79 -6.00
CA LEU A 69 27.78 12.72 -6.45
C LEU A 69 27.37 13.97 -7.25
N ALA A 70 27.82 15.15 -6.83
CA ALA A 70 27.55 16.42 -7.50
C ALA A 70 28.04 16.49 -8.95
N PHE A 71 29.05 15.70 -9.30
CA PHE A 71 29.60 15.66 -10.65
C PHE A 71 28.73 14.89 -11.66
N TRP A 72 27.89 13.99 -11.17
CA TRP A 72 27.05 13.11 -11.99
C TRP A 72 25.57 13.41 -11.87
N ILE A 73 25.11 13.90 -10.72
CA ILE A 73 23.70 14.13 -10.45
C ILE A 73 23.43 15.64 -10.43
N PRO A 74 22.51 16.15 -11.28
CA PRO A 74 22.15 17.55 -11.26
C PRO A 74 21.48 17.94 -9.95
N TYR A 75 21.72 19.17 -9.50
CA TYR A 75 20.97 19.77 -8.39
C TYR A 75 19.58 20.20 -8.86
N GLN A 76 18.60 19.97 -7.98
CA GLN A 76 17.26 20.53 -8.08
C GLN A 76 17.28 21.99 -7.60
N VAL A 77 16.22 22.73 -7.91
CA VAL A 77 16.05 24.13 -7.49
C VAL A 77 16.11 24.28 -5.96
N ASP A 78 15.72 23.23 -5.24
CA ASP A 78 15.68 23.18 -3.77
C ASP A 78 17.05 22.86 -3.14
N GLY A 79 18.12 22.75 -3.94
CA GLY A 79 19.47 22.40 -3.48
C GLY A 79 19.68 20.90 -3.18
N SER A 80 18.66 20.07 -3.35
CA SER A 80 18.75 18.61 -3.27
C SER A 80 19.24 17.98 -4.59
N PHE A 81 19.76 16.76 -4.52
CA PHE A 81 20.11 16.01 -5.74
C PHE A 81 18.86 15.57 -6.51
N SER A 82 18.92 15.60 -7.84
CA SER A 82 17.84 15.09 -8.68
C SER A 82 17.67 13.58 -8.50
N SER A 83 16.46 13.16 -8.14
CA SER A 83 16.16 11.74 -7.89
C SER A 83 16.00 10.90 -9.16
N CYS A 84 15.78 11.54 -10.31
CA CYS A 84 15.30 10.88 -11.54
C CYS A 84 16.24 10.99 -12.74
N ARG A 85 17.26 11.83 -12.67
CA ARG A 85 18.12 12.16 -13.81
C ARG A 85 19.58 12.18 -13.41
N VAL A 86 20.43 11.78 -14.35
CA VAL A 86 21.89 11.79 -14.23
C VAL A 86 22.47 12.41 -15.50
N TYR A 87 23.64 13.03 -15.39
CA TYR A 87 24.38 13.49 -16.57
C TYR A 87 24.91 12.29 -17.37
N SER A 88 24.78 12.35 -18.70
CA SER A 88 25.30 11.30 -19.59
C SER A 88 26.82 11.25 -19.59
N THR A 89 27.46 12.39 -19.38
CA THR A 89 28.91 12.53 -19.23
C THR A 89 29.19 13.25 -17.92
N PRO A 90 30.33 12.95 -17.28
CA PRO A 90 30.75 13.68 -16.10
C PRO A 90 30.70 15.18 -16.36
N HIS A 91 30.18 15.98 -15.42
CA HIS A 91 30.05 17.42 -15.59
C HIS A 91 31.42 18.11 -15.57
N THR A 92 32.19 17.97 -16.64
CA THR A 92 33.45 18.70 -16.82
C THR A 92 33.15 20.10 -17.30
N ILE A 93 33.83 21.09 -16.74
CA ILE A 93 33.70 22.54 -16.99
C ILE A 93 34.18 22.92 -18.42
N ASN A 94 34.30 21.96 -19.35
CA ASN A 94 34.63 22.25 -20.75
C ASN A 94 33.35 22.56 -21.55
N ILE A 95 33.23 23.83 -21.92
CA ILE A 95 32.07 24.59 -22.41
C ILE A 95 31.50 24.09 -23.77
N SER A 96 31.97 22.97 -24.31
CA SER A 96 31.53 22.44 -25.62
C SER A 96 30.63 21.20 -25.54
N GLN A 97 30.40 20.64 -24.35
CA GLN A 97 29.57 19.45 -24.19
C GLN A 97 28.19 19.83 -23.68
N GLU A 98 27.14 19.57 -24.47
CA GLU A 98 25.77 19.71 -24.02
C GLU A 98 25.58 18.87 -22.74
N ASN A 99 25.10 19.51 -21.66
CA ASN A 99 24.72 18.86 -20.41
C ASN A 99 23.46 18.00 -20.63
N LYS A 100 23.59 16.92 -21.39
CA LYS A 100 22.50 16.02 -21.70
C LYS A 100 22.24 15.14 -20.48
N THR A 101 21.05 15.32 -19.91
CA THR A 101 20.56 14.47 -18.81
C THR A 101 19.81 13.28 -19.36
N ILE A 102 20.03 12.11 -18.77
CA ILE A 102 19.36 10.86 -19.10
C ILE A 102 18.69 10.28 -17.85
N ILE A 103 17.70 9.41 -18.06
CA ILE A 103 17.06 8.64 -16.99
C ILE A 103 18.09 7.64 -16.44
N CYS A 104 18.09 7.42 -15.13
CA CYS A 104 19.07 6.57 -14.44
C CYS A 104 19.23 5.19 -15.14
N PRO A 105 20.37 4.91 -15.81
CA PRO A 105 20.52 3.69 -16.61
C PRO A 105 20.79 2.44 -15.76
N HIS A 106 21.20 2.62 -14.50
CA HIS A 106 21.58 1.53 -13.58
C HIS A 106 20.63 1.39 -12.39
N GLY A 107 19.42 1.93 -12.50
CA GLY A 107 18.42 1.93 -11.42
C GLY A 107 18.70 2.98 -10.34
N TRP A 108 18.12 2.76 -9.16
CA TRP A 108 18.12 3.72 -8.07
C TRP A 108 18.70 3.14 -6.79
N THR A 109 19.24 4.03 -5.95
CA THR A 109 19.61 3.72 -4.58
C THR A 109 18.64 4.48 -3.66
N TYR A 110 18.00 3.75 -2.76
CA TYR A 110 17.01 4.28 -1.81
C TYR A 110 17.64 4.42 -0.43
N ASP A 111 17.32 5.51 0.26
CA ASP A 111 17.62 5.64 1.68
C ASP A 111 16.65 4.76 2.49
N LYS A 112 17.22 3.84 3.28
CA LYS A 112 16.49 2.87 4.12
C LYS A 112 16.34 3.33 5.57
N SER A 113 16.70 4.57 5.89
CA SER A 113 16.63 5.13 7.25
C SER A 113 15.22 5.12 7.85
N GLN A 114 14.20 5.41 7.04
CA GLN A 114 12.80 5.50 7.47
C GLN A 114 11.98 4.24 7.13
N PHE A 115 12.20 3.66 5.95
CA PHE A 115 11.46 2.50 5.46
C PHE A 115 12.44 1.45 4.93
N GLY A 116 12.34 0.22 5.45
CA GLY A 116 13.23 -0.87 5.04
C GLY A 116 12.98 -1.34 3.61
N SER A 117 11.71 -1.52 3.25
CA SER A 117 11.24 -1.88 1.92
C SER A 117 9.82 -1.34 1.70
N THR A 118 9.63 -0.62 0.61
CA THR A 118 8.34 -0.18 0.10
C THR A 118 8.13 -0.70 -1.31
N THR A 119 6.87 -0.74 -1.77
CA THR A 119 6.53 -1.12 -3.15
C THR A 119 7.30 -0.30 -4.17
N ALA A 120 7.50 0.99 -3.89
CA ALA A 120 8.28 1.87 -4.76
C ALA A 120 9.76 1.45 -4.84
N SER A 121 10.37 1.05 -3.72
CA SER A 121 11.77 0.62 -3.67
C SER A 121 12.02 -0.81 -4.16
N GLU A 122 10.99 -1.67 -4.11
CA GLU A 122 11.13 -3.09 -4.45
C GLU A 122 10.98 -3.34 -5.96
N TRP A 123 10.10 -2.60 -6.63
CA TRP A 123 9.88 -2.70 -8.07
C TRP A 123 10.28 -1.44 -8.85
N ASP A 124 11.09 -0.56 -8.26
CA ASP A 124 11.61 0.67 -8.88
C ASP A 124 10.52 1.56 -9.52
N LEU A 125 9.37 1.69 -8.86
CA LEU A 125 8.17 2.38 -9.37
C LEU A 125 8.26 3.89 -9.14
N VAL A 126 9.30 4.51 -9.71
CA VAL A 126 9.64 5.90 -9.44
C VAL A 126 9.82 6.69 -10.73
N CYS A 127 9.79 8.02 -10.63
CA CYS A 127 9.98 8.93 -11.76
C CYS A 127 8.91 8.75 -12.85
N ASN A 128 9.21 8.02 -13.92
CA ASN A 128 8.24 7.71 -14.98
C ASN A 128 7.16 6.74 -14.49
N ASP A 129 7.55 5.76 -13.67
CA ASP A 129 6.68 4.68 -13.20
C ASP A 129 5.96 5.01 -11.88
N LYS A 130 6.06 6.26 -11.42
CA LYS A 130 5.35 6.74 -10.22
C LYS A 130 3.82 6.52 -10.30
N GLN A 131 3.28 6.53 -11.52
CA GLN A 131 1.86 6.32 -11.78
C GLN A 131 1.43 4.89 -11.41
N LEU A 132 2.31 3.90 -11.61
CA LEU A 132 2.04 2.50 -11.24
C LEU A 132 1.96 2.33 -9.73
N ASN A 133 2.82 3.03 -8.97
CA ASN A 133 2.72 3.02 -7.51
C ASN A 133 1.40 3.64 -7.03
N GLN A 134 0.93 4.72 -7.67
CA GLN A 134 -0.37 5.33 -7.37
C GLN A 134 -1.56 4.45 -7.81
N ALA A 135 -1.42 3.73 -8.94
CA ALA A 135 -2.45 2.85 -9.46
C ALA A 135 -2.82 1.69 -8.51
N LEU A 136 -1.92 1.28 -7.62
CA LEU A 136 -2.21 0.26 -6.60
C LEU A 136 -3.38 0.64 -5.68
N ALA A 137 -3.46 1.92 -5.30
CA ALA A 137 -4.60 2.41 -4.52
C ALA A 137 -5.88 2.28 -5.34
N THR A 138 -5.83 2.68 -6.61
CA THR A 138 -6.96 2.59 -7.54
C THR A 138 -7.43 1.16 -7.71
N TYR A 139 -6.54 0.20 -7.95
CA TYR A 139 -6.90 -1.22 -8.07
C TYR A 139 -7.56 -1.76 -6.81
N PHE A 140 -7.06 -1.36 -5.64
CA PHE A 140 -7.65 -1.74 -4.37
C PHE A 140 -9.06 -1.15 -4.17
N PHE A 141 -9.27 0.13 -4.47
CA PHE A 141 -10.60 0.75 -4.39
C PHE A 141 -11.59 0.20 -5.42
N LEU A 142 -11.13 -0.11 -6.63
CA LEU A 142 -11.94 -0.82 -7.62
C LEU A 142 -12.39 -2.18 -7.07
N GLY A 143 -11.46 -2.92 -6.45
CA GLY A 143 -11.78 -4.16 -5.73
C GLY A 143 -12.88 -3.97 -4.69
N VAL A 144 -12.74 -2.97 -3.81
CA VAL A 144 -13.75 -2.62 -2.79
C VAL A 144 -15.11 -2.29 -3.42
N MET A 145 -15.14 -1.54 -4.52
CA MET A 145 -16.37 -1.19 -5.23
C MET A 145 -17.09 -2.44 -5.78
N PHE A 146 -16.37 -3.29 -6.52
CA PHE A 146 -16.97 -4.52 -7.05
C PHE A 146 -17.34 -5.50 -5.95
N GLY A 147 -16.53 -5.59 -4.90
CA GLY A 147 -16.80 -6.47 -3.77
C GLY A 147 -18.06 -6.07 -3.01
N ALA A 148 -18.35 -4.77 -2.90
CA ALA A 148 -19.59 -4.31 -2.27
C ALA A 148 -20.84 -4.83 -2.99
N ILE A 149 -20.83 -4.81 -4.33
CA ILE A 149 -21.93 -5.31 -5.16
C ILE A 149 -22.03 -6.83 -5.06
N VAL A 150 -20.92 -7.54 -5.27
CA VAL A 150 -20.88 -9.00 -5.33
C VAL A 150 -21.19 -9.62 -3.96
N PHE A 151 -20.47 -9.23 -2.91
CA PHE A 151 -20.69 -9.79 -1.58
C PHE A 151 -22.03 -9.37 -0.99
N GLY A 152 -22.57 -8.19 -1.34
CA GLY A 152 -23.93 -7.80 -0.97
C GLY A 152 -24.94 -8.84 -1.45
N GLN A 153 -24.98 -9.08 -2.76
CA GLN A 153 -25.90 -10.04 -3.38
C GLN A 153 -25.67 -11.49 -2.92
N LEU A 154 -24.42 -11.91 -2.77
CA LEU A 154 -24.10 -13.27 -2.33
C LEU A 154 -24.47 -13.50 -0.85
N SER A 155 -24.32 -12.48 0.01
CA SER A 155 -24.62 -12.62 1.43
C SER A 155 -26.09 -12.88 1.72
N ASP A 156 -26.98 -12.34 0.88
CA ASP A 156 -28.42 -12.54 1.00
C ASP A 156 -28.85 -13.93 0.51
N LYS A 157 -28.11 -14.54 -0.43
CA LYS A 157 -28.41 -15.89 -0.96
C LYS A 157 -27.83 -17.03 -0.14
N PHE A 158 -26.56 -16.93 0.26
CA PHE A 158 -25.82 -18.01 0.93
C PHE A 158 -25.82 -17.91 2.46
N GLY A 159 -26.45 -16.87 3.00
CA GLY A 159 -26.49 -16.60 4.43
C GLY A 159 -25.28 -15.80 4.92
N ARG A 160 -25.57 -14.80 5.77
CA ARG A 160 -24.60 -13.79 6.22
C ARG A 160 -23.42 -14.38 7.00
N ARG A 161 -23.66 -15.36 7.89
CA ARG A 161 -22.60 -15.95 8.74
C ARG A 161 -21.59 -16.79 7.94
N SER A 162 -22.07 -17.59 6.99
CA SER A 162 -21.20 -18.42 6.13
C SER A 162 -20.37 -17.55 5.20
N MET A 163 -20.99 -16.55 4.58
CA MET A 163 -20.31 -15.63 3.68
C MET A 163 -19.23 -14.80 4.40
N LEU A 164 -19.48 -14.38 5.65
CA LEU A 164 -18.49 -13.67 6.47
C LEU A 164 -17.25 -14.52 6.75
N LEU A 165 -17.42 -15.79 7.11
CA LEU A 165 -16.31 -16.72 7.32
C LEU A 165 -15.52 -16.96 6.03
N MET A 166 -16.21 -17.15 4.90
CA MET A 166 -15.56 -17.32 3.60
C MET A 166 -14.74 -16.07 3.21
N ALA A 167 -15.29 -14.88 3.44
CA ALA A 167 -14.61 -13.63 3.14
C ALA A 167 -13.35 -13.43 4.00
N LEU A 168 -13.39 -13.84 5.27
CA LEU A 168 -12.24 -13.82 6.19
C LEU A 168 -11.12 -14.77 5.75
N ILE A 169 -11.48 -16.01 5.38
CA ILE A 169 -10.50 -16.99 4.88
C ILE A 169 -9.91 -16.49 3.56
N ALA A 170 -10.74 -15.99 2.64
CA ALA A 170 -10.27 -15.46 1.37
C ALA A 170 -9.35 -14.24 1.56
N SER A 171 -9.69 -13.30 2.45
CA SER A 171 -8.87 -12.10 2.68
C SER A 171 -7.51 -12.42 3.29
N THR A 172 -7.45 -13.38 4.22
CA THR A 172 -6.18 -13.85 4.82
C THR A 172 -5.29 -14.58 3.83
N LEU A 173 -5.86 -15.47 3.00
CA LEU A 173 -5.13 -16.14 1.94
C LEU A 173 -4.57 -15.13 0.92
N LEU A 174 -5.41 -14.18 0.48
CA LEU A 174 -4.98 -13.15 -0.46
C LEU A 174 -3.91 -12.23 0.14
N GLY A 175 -4.04 -11.87 1.41
CA GLY A 175 -3.01 -11.13 2.15
C GLY A 175 -1.68 -11.87 2.22
N ALA A 176 -1.70 -13.19 2.49
CA ALA A 176 -0.51 -14.02 2.45
C ALA A 176 0.10 -14.08 1.04
N THR A 177 -0.72 -14.24 -0.01
CA THR A 177 -0.21 -14.22 -1.40
C THR A 177 0.42 -12.88 -1.78
N ALA A 178 -0.09 -11.76 -1.25
CA ALA A 178 0.51 -10.45 -1.46
C ALA A 178 1.90 -10.35 -0.80
N ALA A 179 2.07 -10.92 0.39
CA ALA A 179 3.34 -10.94 1.11
C ALA A 179 4.42 -11.79 0.41
N PHE A 180 4.04 -12.87 -0.26
CA PHE A 180 4.95 -13.73 -1.05
C PHE A 180 5.00 -13.36 -2.54
N SER A 181 4.47 -12.20 -2.93
CA SER A 181 4.42 -11.81 -4.33
C SER A 181 5.82 -11.55 -4.88
N THR A 182 6.13 -12.15 -6.03
CA THR A 182 7.43 -12.00 -6.70
C THR A 182 7.39 -10.98 -7.85
N SER A 183 6.20 -10.52 -8.22
CA SER A 183 6.00 -9.57 -9.31
C SER A 183 4.97 -8.51 -8.94
N TYR A 184 5.15 -7.30 -9.48
CA TYR A 184 4.22 -6.18 -9.31
C TYR A 184 2.79 -6.55 -9.71
N VAL A 185 2.61 -7.30 -10.81
CA VAL A 185 1.27 -7.69 -11.30
C VAL A 185 0.57 -8.64 -10.32
N MET A 186 1.29 -9.62 -9.78
CA MET A 186 0.75 -10.53 -8.76
C MET A 186 0.37 -9.75 -7.48
N PHE A 187 1.20 -8.79 -7.08
CA PHE A 187 0.89 -7.90 -5.97
C PHE A 187 -0.37 -7.06 -6.25
N ALA A 188 -0.47 -6.42 -7.42
CA ALA A 188 -1.62 -5.60 -7.79
C ALA A 188 -2.94 -6.39 -7.83
N ILE A 189 -2.92 -7.60 -8.42
CA ILE A 189 -4.10 -8.48 -8.50
C ILE A 189 -4.51 -8.95 -7.09
N SER A 190 -3.56 -9.41 -6.29
CA SER A 190 -3.86 -9.85 -4.91
C SER A 190 -4.43 -8.70 -4.08
N ARG A 191 -3.91 -7.47 -4.22
CA ARG A 191 -4.46 -6.28 -3.57
C ARG A 191 -5.88 -5.96 -4.02
N ALA A 192 -6.18 -6.01 -5.32
CA ALA A 192 -7.53 -5.79 -5.85
C ALA A 192 -8.51 -6.83 -5.28
N LEU A 193 -8.15 -8.11 -5.29
CA LEU A 193 -8.96 -9.19 -4.73
C LEU A 193 -9.12 -9.06 -3.21
N SER A 194 -8.07 -8.66 -2.48
CA SER A 194 -8.19 -8.37 -1.05
C SER A 194 -9.20 -7.25 -0.79
N GLY A 195 -9.18 -6.18 -1.59
CA GLY A 195 -10.18 -5.10 -1.50
C GLY A 195 -11.61 -5.62 -1.66
N LEU A 196 -11.81 -6.53 -2.62
CA LEU A 196 -13.09 -7.20 -2.89
C LEU A 196 -13.58 -8.01 -1.68
N CYS A 197 -12.70 -8.81 -1.07
CA CYS A 197 -13.06 -9.58 0.13
C CYS A 197 -13.30 -8.68 1.36
N LEU A 198 -12.46 -7.65 1.56
CA LEU A 198 -12.56 -6.75 2.71
C LEU A 198 -13.85 -5.90 2.70
N SER A 199 -14.34 -5.50 1.52
CA SER A 199 -15.66 -4.86 1.42
C SER A 199 -16.80 -5.80 1.83
N GLY A 200 -16.66 -7.09 1.53
CA GLY A 200 -17.61 -8.11 1.97
C GLY A 200 -17.64 -8.23 3.50
N LEU A 201 -16.47 -8.25 4.14
CA LEU A 201 -16.37 -8.26 5.60
C LEU A 201 -17.09 -7.07 6.23
N SER A 202 -16.87 -5.86 5.71
CA SER A 202 -17.40 -4.64 6.32
C SER A 202 -18.92 -4.55 6.18
N ILE A 203 -19.48 -4.86 5.00
CA ILE A 203 -20.92 -4.80 4.74
C ILE A 203 -21.66 -5.86 5.56
N ILE A 204 -21.21 -7.12 5.49
CA ILE A 204 -21.86 -8.21 6.22
C ILE A 204 -21.72 -8.00 7.73
N GLY A 205 -20.58 -7.47 8.18
CA GLY A 205 -20.34 -7.11 9.58
C GLY A 205 -21.32 -6.05 10.09
N ILE A 206 -21.54 -4.97 9.33
CA ILE A 206 -22.53 -3.93 9.68
C ILE A 206 -23.91 -4.54 9.88
N VAL A 207 -24.34 -5.31 8.88
CA VAL A 207 -25.69 -5.86 8.86
C VAL A 207 -25.89 -6.84 10.02
N LEU A 208 -24.89 -7.69 10.30
CA LEU A 208 -24.94 -8.64 11.39
C LEU A 208 -24.97 -7.96 12.77
N VAL A 209 -24.23 -6.86 12.95
CA VAL A 209 -24.31 -6.05 14.17
C VAL A 209 -25.71 -5.49 14.34
N THR A 210 -26.27 -4.84 13.31
CA THR A 210 -27.60 -4.24 13.40
C THR A 210 -28.69 -5.24 13.73
N THR A 211 -28.65 -6.45 13.15
CA THR A 211 -29.64 -7.49 13.42
C THR A 211 -29.54 -8.07 14.83
N ASN A 212 -28.34 -8.14 15.40
CA ASN A 212 -28.14 -8.64 16.78
C ASN A 212 -28.43 -7.59 17.85
N THR A 213 -28.45 -6.30 17.50
CA THR A 213 -28.83 -5.22 18.42
C THR A 213 -30.33 -4.90 18.38
N SER A 214 -31.03 -5.33 17.33
CA SER A 214 -32.47 -5.08 17.14
C SER A 214 -33.38 -6.23 17.59
N GLY A 215 -32.81 -7.34 18.04
CA GLY A 215 -33.52 -8.56 18.45
C GLY A 215 -33.44 -8.82 19.94
#